data_AF-A0A6C0KLB3-F1
#
_entry.id   AF-A0A6C0KLB3-F1
#
_cell.length_a   1.000
_cell.length_b   1.000
_cell.length_c   1.000
_cell.angle_alpha   90.00
_cell.angle_beta   90.00
_cell.angle_gamma   90.00
#
_symmetry.space_group_name_H-M   'P 1'
#
loop_
_entity.id
_entity.type
_entity.pdbx_description
1 polymer ?
#
loop_
_entity_poly.entity_id
_entity_poly.type
_entity_poly.pdbx_seq_one_letter_code
_entity_poly.pdbx_strand_id
1 'polypeptide(L)'
;MAAAQQVESIEIDAFNTNLHSCRILCQGPFPNHKYPPIVESIQRLREPFKKKILLTHAAFSLSKYVPLQYDAMFQVKDSQDWTLIITYITYAPKPMLVVSEDIIIPDGLWQKVPRSVTFVNVQSSYVSHIRPYDAIFFAPVEEITSSYSDYIFKVLQNVYRANYTPKEHKEVLQELRMAKAGIAWTKYEEDKPGGSVYWYDPVERNQGDNLSNKQMSELFSWLSDNFKRD
;
A
#
# COMPACT_ATOMS: atom_id res chain seq x y z
N MET A 1 -4.45 -49.46 8.44
CA MET A 1 -4.27 -48.28 9.32
C MET A 1 -4.25 -47.06 8.44
N ALA A 2 -5.35 -46.28 8.41
CA ALA A 2 -5.41 -45.04 7.68
C ALA A 2 -4.60 -43.98 8.44
N ALA A 3 -3.62 -43.37 7.77
CA ALA A 3 -2.89 -42.25 8.33
C ALA A 3 -3.87 -41.08 8.52
N ALA A 4 -3.97 -40.58 9.76
CA ALA A 4 -4.68 -39.34 10.03
C ALA A 4 -4.01 -38.23 9.21
N GLN A 5 -4.74 -37.66 8.24
CA GLN A 5 -4.35 -36.41 7.60
C GLN A 5 -4.34 -35.36 8.72
N GLN A 6 -3.14 -34.91 9.10
CA GLN A 6 -3.00 -33.69 9.90
C GLN A 6 -3.74 -32.59 9.14
N VAL A 7 -4.79 -32.06 9.77
CA VAL A 7 -5.44 -30.85 9.30
C VAL A 7 -4.43 -29.74 9.53
N GLU A 8 -3.68 -29.36 8.50
CA GLU A 8 -2.84 -28.16 8.53
C GLU A 8 -3.77 -26.96 8.74
N SER A 9 -3.88 -26.47 9.97
CA SER A 9 -4.49 -25.18 10.26
C SER A 9 -3.57 -24.08 9.72
N ILE A 10 -4.14 -23.11 9.01
CA ILE A 10 -3.38 -21.92 8.61
C ILE A 10 -3.20 -21.05 9.85
N GLU A 11 -2.01 -21.03 10.43
CA GLU A 11 -1.62 -19.98 11.37
C GLU A 11 -1.18 -18.73 10.60
N ILE A 12 -1.68 -17.58 11.03
CA ILE A 12 -1.33 -16.27 10.50
C ILE A 12 -0.68 -15.47 11.61
N ASP A 13 0.56 -15.05 11.40
CA ASP A 13 1.31 -14.26 12.35
C ASP A 13 1.03 -12.75 12.20
N ALA A 14 1.35 -12.01 13.26
CA ALA A 14 1.31 -10.56 13.24
C ALA A 14 2.38 -10.01 12.29
N PHE A 15 2.00 -9.06 11.44
CA PHE A 15 2.92 -8.41 10.52
C PHE A 15 3.92 -7.53 11.27
N ASN A 16 5.21 -7.88 11.20
CA ASN A 16 6.31 -7.13 11.81
C ASN A 16 7.50 -6.91 10.85
N THR A 17 7.32 -7.26 9.57
CA THR A 17 8.38 -7.19 8.56
C THR A 17 8.65 -5.76 8.12
N ASN A 18 9.93 -5.38 8.06
CA ASN A 18 10.33 -4.08 7.55
C ASN A 18 10.45 -4.09 6.02
N LEU A 19 9.60 -3.34 5.33
CA LEU A 19 9.48 -3.29 3.88
C LEU A 19 10.27 -2.12 3.25
N HIS A 20 11.36 -1.70 3.89
CA HIS A 20 12.24 -0.70 3.31
C HIS A 20 12.86 -1.25 2.02
N SER A 21 12.90 -0.43 0.97
CA SER A 21 13.39 -0.79 -0.36
C SER A 21 12.54 -1.85 -1.10
N CYS A 22 11.24 -1.92 -0.79
CA CYS A 22 10.28 -2.85 -1.42
C CYS A 22 9.28 -2.15 -2.35
N ARG A 23 8.62 -2.95 -3.20
CA ARG A 23 7.41 -2.55 -3.96
C ARG A 23 6.18 -3.03 -3.22
N ILE A 24 5.33 -2.11 -2.81
CA ILE A 24 4.22 -2.37 -1.90
C ILE A 24 2.93 -1.94 -2.59
N LEU A 25 1.94 -2.83 -2.61
CA LEU A 25 0.58 -2.52 -3.03
C LEU A 25 -0.31 -2.41 -1.80
N CYS A 26 -0.96 -1.27 -1.62
CA CYS A 26 -2.05 -1.09 -0.67
C CYS A 26 -3.36 -1.13 -1.46
N GLN A 27 -4.06 -2.25 -1.36
CA GLN A 27 -5.22 -2.58 -2.17
C GLN A 27 -6.51 -2.32 -1.37
N GLY A 28 -7.22 -1.26 -1.74
CA GLY A 28 -8.54 -0.92 -1.23
C GLY A 28 -9.65 -1.82 -1.79
N PRO A 29 -10.91 -1.55 -1.41
CA PRO A 29 -11.38 -0.31 -0.78
C PRO A 29 -11.06 -0.25 0.72
N PHE A 30 -10.51 0.87 1.21
CA PHE A 30 -10.23 1.07 2.65
C PHE A 30 -11.46 1.66 3.36
N PRO A 31 -12.31 0.84 4.03
CA PRO A 31 -13.50 1.34 4.69
C PRO A 31 -13.12 2.19 5.91
N ASN A 32 -13.89 3.23 6.20
CA ASN A 32 -13.74 4.05 7.41
C ASN A 32 -12.31 4.57 7.65
N HIS A 33 -11.54 4.83 6.58
CA HIS A 33 -10.13 5.27 6.67
C HIS A 33 -9.21 4.31 7.45
N LYS A 34 -9.55 3.01 7.48
CA LYS A 34 -8.71 1.97 8.08
C LYS A 34 -7.59 1.60 7.12
N TYR A 35 -6.40 2.13 7.36
CA TYR A 35 -5.25 1.94 6.50
C TYR A 35 -4.23 0.99 7.13
N PRO A 36 -3.41 0.30 6.30
CA PRO A 36 -2.26 -0.43 6.81
C PRO A 36 -1.24 0.53 7.47
N PRO A 37 -0.51 0.06 8.51
CA PRO A 37 0.54 0.83 9.20
C PRO A 37 1.81 0.92 8.34
N ILE A 38 1.68 1.59 7.20
CA ILE A 38 2.72 1.61 6.17
C ILE A 38 3.95 2.33 6.68
N VAL A 39 3.80 3.46 7.38
CA VAL A 39 4.94 4.29 7.83
C VAL A 39 5.87 3.50 8.76
N GLU A 40 5.28 2.80 9.73
CA GLU A 40 5.99 1.93 10.67
C GLU A 40 6.67 0.76 9.95
N SER A 41 6.01 0.23 8.92
CA SER A 41 6.50 -0.91 8.15
C SER A 41 7.65 -0.53 7.21
N ILE A 42 7.73 0.70 6.71
CA ILE A 42 8.71 1.08 5.66
C ILE A 42 9.86 1.96 6.15
N GLN A 43 9.70 2.69 7.24
CA GLN A 43 10.69 3.67 7.68
C GLN A 43 11.62 3.08 8.73
N ARG A 44 12.90 2.92 8.37
CA ARG A 44 13.97 2.57 9.32
C ARG A 44 14.43 3.83 10.05
N LEU A 45 14.39 3.83 11.38
CA LEU A 45 14.83 4.99 12.20
C LEU A 45 16.30 5.37 11.96
N ARG A 46 17.18 4.36 11.78
CA ARG A 46 18.61 4.57 11.53
C ARG A 46 18.93 4.93 10.08
N GLU A 47 17.97 4.75 9.17
CA GLU A 47 18.15 4.98 7.73
C GLU A 47 16.88 5.63 7.15
N PRO A 48 16.59 6.90 7.52
CA PRO A 48 15.39 7.57 7.05
C PRO A 48 15.47 7.87 5.55
N PHE A 49 14.30 7.98 4.92
CA PHE A 49 14.21 8.43 3.52
C PHE A 49 14.75 9.85 3.37
N LYS A 50 15.70 10.02 2.45
CA LYS A 50 16.27 11.33 2.11
C LYS A 50 15.35 12.15 1.20
N LYS A 51 14.50 11.46 0.43
CA LYS A 51 13.49 12.07 -0.43
C LYS A 51 12.18 11.29 -0.40
N LYS A 52 11.08 12.02 -0.35
CA LYS A 52 9.71 11.52 -0.41
C LYS A 52 8.99 12.19 -1.56
N ILE A 53 8.42 11.42 -2.49
CA ILE A 53 7.64 11.98 -3.59
C ILE A 53 6.23 11.39 -3.64
N LEU A 54 5.28 12.23 -4.04
CA LEU A 54 3.90 11.83 -4.29
C LEU A 54 3.61 11.86 -5.78
N LEU A 55 3.00 10.78 -6.29
CA LEU A 55 2.41 10.70 -7.61
C LEU A 55 0.89 10.68 -7.41
N THR A 56 0.18 11.59 -8.07
CA THR A 56 -1.28 11.73 -7.94
C THR A 56 -1.90 12.27 -9.22
N HIS A 57 -3.21 12.06 -9.43
CA HIS A 57 -3.95 12.74 -10.49
C HIS A 57 -4.44 14.14 -10.09
N ALA A 58 -4.44 14.46 -8.79
CA ALA A 58 -4.98 15.71 -8.27
C ALA A 58 -3.99 16.89 -8.42
N ALA A 59 -4.52 18.06 -8.79
CA ALA A 59 -3.71 19.25 -9.04
C ALA A 59 -3.13 19.90 -7.77
N PHE A 60 -3.70 19.60 -6.59
CA PHE A 60 -3.35 20.21 -5.30
C PHE A 60 -3.59 19.27 -4.10
N SER A 61 -3.11 18.03 -4.13
CA SER A 61 -3.41 17.08 -3.04
C SER A 61 -2.28 16.91 -2.03
N LEU A 62 -2.59 17.16 -0.75
CA LEU A 62 -1.98 16.36 0.31
C LEU A 62 -2.35 14.89 0.05
N SER A 63 -1.40 13.98 0.23
CA SER A 63 -1.67 12.54 0.08
C SER A 63 -2.88 12.15 0.92
N LYS A 64 -3.84 11.49 0.28
CA LYS A 64 -5.07 11.03 0.93
C LYS A 64 -4.79 9.88 1.91
N TYR A 65 -3.79 9.05 1.58
CA TYR A 65 -3.57 7.78 2.26
C TYR A 65 -2.38 7.81 3.22
N VAL A 66 -1.34 8.57 2.89
CA VAL A 66 -0.07 8.59 3.60
C VAL A 66 0.31 10.06 3.87
N PRO A 67 -0.27 10.71 4.89
CA PRO A 67 -0.06 12.14 5.15
C PRO A 67 1.37 12.40 5.62
N LEU A 68 2.26 12.67 4.67
CA LEU A 68 3.66 12.99 4.91
C LEU A 68 4.01 14.35 4.29
N GLN A 69 5.07 14.96 4.79
CA GLN A 69 5.72 16.04 4.06
C GLN A 69 6.50 15.45 2.88
N TYR A 70 6.03 15.75 1.67
CA TYR A 70 6.67 15.35 0.42
C TYR A 70 7.63 16.43 -0.06
N ASP A 71 8.79 16.00 -0.55
CA ASP A 71 9.79 16.88 -1.18
C ASP A 71 9.39 17.30 -2.59
N ALA A 72 8.64 16.44 -3.30
CA ALA A 72 8.15 16.70 -4.64
C ALA A 72 6.81 16.00 -4.89
N MET A 73 5.98 16.60 -5.72
CA MET A 73 4.67 16.10 -6.08
C MET A 73 4.51 16.16 -7.59
N PHE A 74 4.10 15.05 -8.20
CA PHE A 74 3.88 14.95 -9.64
C PHE A 74 2.40 14.70 -9.89
N GLN A 75 1.78 15.63 -10.63
CA GLN A 75 0.45 15.41 -11.17
C GLN A 75 0.57 14.61 -12.47
N VAL A 76 0.27 13.31 -12.43
CA VAL A 76 0.39 12.43 -13.58
C VAL A 76 -0.82 12.61 -14.50
N LYS A 77 -0.60 13.05 -15.74
CA LYS A 77 -1.65 13.23 -16.75
C LYS A 77 -1.37 12.37 -17.98
N ASP A 78 -0.12 12.27 -18.40
CA ASP A 78 0.25 11.60 -19.64
C ASP A 78 1.54 10.78 -19.56
N SER A 79 1.96 10.24 -20.70
CA SER A 79 3.17 9.42 -20.83
C SER A 79 4.47 10.19 -20.68
N GLN A 80 4.47 11.51 -20.95
CA GLN A 80 5.66 12.35 -20.82
C GLN A 80 6.00 12.59 -19.35
N ASP A 81 4.97 12.72 -18.50
CA ASP A 81 5.13 12.84 -17.05
C ASP A 81 5.93 11.67 -16.47
N TRP A 82 5.68 10.44 -16.95
CA TRP A 82 6.43 9.26 -16.51
C TRP A 82 7.91 9.34 -16.82
N THR A 83 8.30 9.98 -17.92
CA THR A 83 9.71 10.18 -18.26
C THR A 83 10.39 11.13 -17.27
N LEU A 84 9.70 12.21 -16.88
CA LEU A 84 10.17 13.14 -15.84
C LEU A 84 10.25 12.46 -14.47
N ILE A 85 9.23 11.69 -14.10
CA ILE A 85 9.19 10.93 -12.84
C ILE A 85 10.35 9.93 -12.78
N ILE A 86 10.59 9.16 -13.85
CA ILE A 86 11.72 8.22 -13.92
C ILE A 86 13.05 8.97 -13.77
N THR A 87 13.20 10.10 -14.45
CA THR A 87 14.41 10.92 -14.39
C THR A 87 14.65 11.39 -12.95
N TYR A 88 13.62 11.92 -12.30
CA TYR A 88 13.69 12.34 -10.90
C TYR A 88 14.04 11.17 -9.97
N ILE A 89 13.35 10.02 -10.10
CA ILE A 89 13.64 8.81 -9.34
C ILE A 89 15.08 8.35 -9.56
N THR A 90 15.64 8.51 -10.76
CA THR A 90 17.00 8.06 -11.06
C THR A 90 18.05 8.91 -10.35
N TYR A 91 17.90 10.24 -10.36
CA TYR A 91 18.95 11.17 -9.91
C TYR A 91 18.76 11.73 -8.49
N ALA A 92 17.57 11.63 -7.91
CA ALA A 92 17.31 12.13 -6.58
C ALA A 92 18.01 11.30 -5.47
N PRO A 93 18.42 11.93 -4.34
CA PRO A 93 19.09 11.25 -3.23
C PRO A 93 18.34 10.01 -2.70
N LYS A 94 19.10 8.98 -2.34
CA LYS A 94 18.61 7.68 -1.82
C LYS A 94 19.05 7.44 -0.37
N PRO A 95 18.28 6.69 0.44
CA PRO A 95 17.03 5.98 0.09
C PRO A 95 15.85 6.92 -0.14
N MET A 96 14.92 6.51 -1.01
CA MET A 96 13.77 7.33 -1.42
C MET A 96 12.45 6.57 -1.22
N LEU A 97 11.42 7.32 -0.85
CA LEU A 97 10.03 6.88 -0.83
C LEU A 97 9.28 7.49 -2.01
N VAL A 98 8.58 6.64 -2.76
CA VAL A 98 7.60 7.03 -3.78
C VAL A 98 6.25 6.55 -3.32
N VAL A 99 5.27 7.45 -3.18
CA VAL A 99 3.87 7.10 -2.94
C VAL A 99 3.09 7.43 -4.19
N SER A 100 2.30 6.48 -4.69
CA SER A 100 1.38 6.65 -5.81
C SER A 100 -0.04 6.41 -5.32
N GLU A 101 -0.96 7.29 -5.70
CA GLU A 101 -2.36 7.23 -5.26
C GLU A 101 -3.31 7.15 -6.45
N ASP A 102 -4.04 6.05 -6.54
CA ASP A 102 -5.11 5.82 -7.53
C ASP A 102 -4.64 6.07 -8.99
N ILE A 103 -3.35 5.85 -9.26
CA ILE A 103 -2.74 5.91 -10.60
C ILE A 103 -2.39 4.50 -11.07
N ILE A 104 -2.62 4.26 -12.36
CA ILE A 104 -2.15 3.05 -13.04
C ILE A 104 -0.66 3.22 -13.36
N ILE A 105 0.16 2.35 -12.80
CA ILE A 105 1.61 2.35 -13.02
C ILE A 105 1.94 1.61 -14.32
N PRO A 106 2.67 2.22 -15.28
CA PRO A 106 3.11 1.53 -16.47
C PRO A 106 4.08 0.38 -16.14
N ASP A 107 3.89 -0.78 -16.77
CA ASP A 107 4.73 -1.97 -16.49
C ASP A 107 6.23 -1.72 -16.68
N GLY A 108 6.60 -0.91 -17.68
CA GLY A 108 7.98 -0.53 -17.95
C GLY A 108 8.63 0.31 -16.85
N LEU A 109 7.85 0.93 -15.96
CA LEU A 109 8.38 1.68 -14.82
C LEU A 109 9.11 0.74 -13.86
N TRP A 110 8.54 -0.43 -13.59
CA TRP A 110 9.03 -1.35 -12.57
C TRP A 110 10.44 -1.86 -12.84
N GLN A 111 10.85 -1.96 -14.10
CA GLN A 111 12.22 -2.35 -14.47
C GLN A 111 13.24 -1.23 -14.20
N LYS A 112 12.78 0.02 -14.12
CA LYS A 112 13.61 1.22 -13.96
C LYS A 112 13.67 1.73 -12.51
N VAL A 113 12.79 1.24 -11.63
CA VAL A 113 12.81 1.60 -10.19
C VAL A 113 14.03 0.95 -9.52
N PRO A 114 15.01 1.74 -9.00
CA PRO A 114 16.17 1.22 -8.31
C PRO A 114 15.79 0.47 -7.02
N ARG A 115 16.61 -0.50 -6.61
CA ARG A 115 16.37 -1.25 -5.36
C ARG A 115 16.32 -0.36 -4.11
N SER A 116 17.05 0.76 -4.09
CA SER A 116 17.06 1.72 -2.97
C SER A 116 15.80 2.60 -2.86
N VAL A 117 14.76 2.29 -3.65
CA VAL A 117 13.48 2.99 -3.65
C VAL A 117 12.42 2.09 -3.02
N THR A 118 11.76 2.62 -1.99
CA THR A 118 10.50 2.05 -1.53
C THR A 118 9.37 2.66 -2.34
N PHE A 119 8.59 1.82 -3.01
CA PHE A 119 7.49 2.24 -3.86
C PHE A 119 6.18 1.75 -3.25
N VAL A 120 5.37 2.66 -2.73
CA VAL A 120 4.04 2.38 -2.20
C VAL A 120 3.00 2.79 -3.24
N ASN A 121 2.27 1.83 -3.78
CA ASN A 121 1.13 2.09 -4.66
C ASN A 121 -0.16 1.86 -3.87
N VAL A 122 -0.96 2.90 -3.69
CA VAL A 122 -2.28 2.81 -3.05
C VAL A 122 -3.34 2.87 -4.13
N GLN A 123 -4.14 1.80 -4.26
CA GLN A 123 -5.21 1.73 -5.24
C GLN A 123 -6.54 1.37 -4.60
N SER A 124 -7.57 2.16 -4.89
CA SER A 124 -8.95 1.87 -4.50
C SER A 124 -9.64 0.90 -5.47
N SER A 125 -9.15 0.80 -6.71
CA SER A 125 -9.64 -0.11 -7.75
C SER A 125 -8.89 -1.44 -7.76
N TYR A 126 -9.51 -2.49 -8.30
CA TYR A 126 -8.86 -3.78 -8.46
C TYR A 126 -7.70 -3.71 -9.44
N VAL A 127 -6.53 -4.20 -9.00
CA VAL A 127 -5.37 -4.39 -9.86
C VAL A 127 -5.48 -5.72 -10.60
N SER A 128 -5.39 -5.70 -11.93
CA SER A 128 -5.39 -6.91 -12.77
C SER A 128 -4.05 -7.65 -12.79
N HIS A 129 -2.93 -6.92 -12.67
CA HIS A 129 -1.58 -7.47 -12.70
C HIS A 129 -0.84 -7.19 -11.39
N ILE A 130 -0.77 -8.21 -10.53
CA ILE A 130 -0.16 -8.13 -9.19
C ILE A 130 1.38 -8.25 -9.24
N ARG A 131 1.95 -8.71 -10.37
CA ARG A 131 3.39 -8.60 -10.57
C ARG A 131 3.68 -7.14 -10.96
N PRO A 132 4.59 -6.44 -10.26
CA PRO A 132 5.78 -6.97 -9.59
C PRO A 132 5.89 -6.62 -8.09
N TYR A 133 4.78 -6.56 -7.36
CA TYR A 133 4.83 -6.22 -5.93
C TYR A 133 5.52 -7.29 -5.07
N ASP A 134 6.17 -6.85 -4.00
CA ASP A 134 6.85 -7.66 -3.00
C ASP A 134 6.02 -7.83 -1.72
N ALA A 135 5.13 -6.87 -1.47
CA ALA A 135 4.15 -6.94 -0.40
C ALA A 135 2.80 -6.36 -0.87
N ILE A 136 1.71 -6.92 -0.35
CA ILE A 136 0.34 -6.46 -0.61
C ILE A 136 -0.37 -6.36 0.73
N PHE A 137 -0.92 -5.19 1.03
CA PHE A 137 -1.84 -4.98 2.13
C PHE A 137 -3.24 -4.86 1.56
N PHE A 138 -4.13 -5.76 1.97
CA PHE A 138 -5.53 -5.69 1.61
C PHE A 138 -6.29 -4.97 2.71
N ALA A 139 -7.22 -4.12 2.33
CA ALA A 139 -8.13 -3.48 3.27
C ALA A 139 -8.91 -4.52 4.09
N PRO A 140 -9.30 -4.18 5.33
CA PRO A 140 -10.09 -5.07 6.17
C PRO A 140 -11.42 -5.46 5.51
N VAL A 141 -11.74 -6.75 5.51
CA VAL A 141 -12.98 -7.27 4.94
C VAL A 141 -14.08 -7.22 5.99
N GLU A 142 -15.05 -6.32 5.81
CA GLU A 142 -16.23 -6.23 6.69
C GLU A 142 -17.27 -7.32 6.35
N GLU A 143 -17.41 -7.65 5.06
CA GLU A 143 -18.36 -8.65 4.56
C GLU A 143 -17.66 -9.75 3.73
N ILE A 144 -17.73 -10.99 4.22
CA ILE A 144 -17.06 -12.17 3.62
C ILE A 144 -17.67 -12.55 2.28
N THR A 145 -18.94 -12.25 2.04
CA THR A 145 -19.66 -12.52 0.78
C THR A 145 -19.46 -11.44 -0.28
N SER A 146 -18.58 -10.46 -0.03
CA SER A 146 -18.33 -9.36 -0.96
C SER A 146 -17.49 -9.79 -2.16
N SER A 147 -17.68 -9.10 -3.29
CA SER A 147 -16.84 -9.26 -4.49
C SER A 147 -15.36 -8.95 -4.22
N TYR A 148 -15.09 -8.15 -3.18
CA TYR A 148 -13.73 -7.85 -2.73
C TYR A 148 -13.08 -9.05 -2.04
N SER A 149 -13.81 -9.81 -1.21
CA SER A 149 -13.30 -11.06 -0.65
C SER A 149 -12.91 -12.05 -1.75
N ASP A 150 -13.77 -12.23 -2.76
CA ASP A 150 -13.47 -13.10 -3.91
C ASP A 150 -12.23 -12.64 -4.68
N TYR A 151 -12.04 -11.31 -4.78
CA TYR A 151 -10.85 -10.73 -5.38
C TYR A 151 -9.59 -11.05 -4.58
N ILE A 152 -9.58 -10.83 -3.26
CA ILE A 152 -8.44 -11.17 -2.38
C ILE A 152 -8.11 -12.65 -2.50
N PHE A 153 -9.12 -13.52 -2.47
CA PHE A 153 -8.95 -14.96 -2.64
C PHE A 153 -8.19 -15.30 -3.93
N LYS A 154 -8.63 -14.76 -5.08
CA LYS A 154 -7.98 -14.99 -6.37
C LYS A 154 -6.55 -14.46 -6.41
N VAL A 155 -6.30 -13.32 -5.79
CA VAL A 155 -4.95 -12.76 -5.69
C VAL A 155 -4.06 -13.70 -4.87
N LEU A 156 -4.47 -14.09 -3.66
CA LEU A 156 -3.72 -14.99 -2.79
C LEU A 156 -3.50 -16.37 -3.43
N GLN A 157 -4.49 -16.91 -4.13
CA GLN A 157 -4.32 -18.16 -4.86
C GLN A 157 -3.23 -18.07 -5.94
N ASN A 158 -3.04 -16.89 -6.54
CA ASN A 158 -2.02 -16.65 -7.55
C ASN A 158 -0.63 -16.37 -6.95
N VAL A 159 -0.55 -15.57 -5.87
CA VAL A 159 0.74 -15.09 -5.33
C VAL A 159 1.26 -15.88 -4.14
N TYR A 160 0.37 -16.39 -3.29
CA TYR A 160 0.73 -17.13 -2.08
C TYR A 160 0.89 -18.62 -2.35
N ARG A 161 -0.20 -19.30 -2.74
CA ARG A 161 -0.15 -20.71 -3.14
C ARG A 161 -1.37 -21.11 -3.96
N ALA A 162 -1.15 -21.90 -5.02
CA ALA A 162 -2.21 -22.33 -5.93
C ALA A 162 -3.27 -23.23 -5.28
N ASN A 163 -2.86 -23.99 -4.25
CA ASN A 163 -3.75 -24.84 -3.46
C ASN A 163 -4.49 -24.09 -2.33
N TYR A 164 -4.38 -22.75 -2.26
CA TYR A 164 -5.17 -21.97 -1.32
C TYR A 164 -6.66 -22.11 -1.65
N THR A 165 -7.44 -22.60 -0.70
CA THR A 165 -8.84 -23.00 -0.96
C THR A 165 -9.83 -21.91 -0.53
N PRO A 166 -11.04 -21.88 -1.12
CA PRO A 166 -12.10 -20.96 -0.68
C PRO A 166 -12.53 -21.20 0.78
N LYS A 167 -12.40 -22.44 1.27
CA LYS A 167 -12.74 -22.78 2.66
C LYS A 167 -11.75 -22.13 3.63
N GLU A 168 -10.47 -22.34 3.40
CA GLU A 168 -9.37 -21.72 4.16
C GLU A 168 -9.50 -20.19 4.19
N HIS A 169 -9.78 -19.59 3.03
CA HIS A 169 -9.94 -18.14 2.94
C HIS A 169 -11.11 -17.61 3.77
N LYS A 170 -12.24 -18.32 3.78
CA LYS A 170 -13.40 -17.93 4.60
C LYS A 170 -13.10 -18.03 6.09
N GLU A 171 -12.41 -19.10 6.52
CA GLU A 171 -12.00 -19.29 7.92
C GLU A 171 -11.10 -18.15 8.38
N VAL A 172 -10.04 -17.86 7.61
CA VAL A 172 -9.13 -16.74 7.84
C VAL A 172 -9.87 -15.41 7.95
N LEU A 173 -10.72 -15.08 6.98
CA LEU A 173 -11.44 -13.81 7.00
C LEU A 173 -12.44 -13.71 8.16
N GLN A 174 -13.02 -14.83 8.59
CA GLN A 174 -13.95 -14.83 9.71
C GLN A 174 -13.25 -14.48 11.02
N GLU A 175 -12.04 -15.01 11.25
CA GLU A 175 -11.20 -14.67 12.40
C GLU A 175 -10.74 -13.21 12.34
N LEU A 176 -10.16 -12.78 11.21
CA LEU A 176 -9.66 -11.42 11.04
C LEU A 176 -10.76 -10.38 11.20
N ARG A 177 -11.97 -10.64 10.69
CA ARG A 177 -13.12 -9.76 10.86
C ARG A 177 -13.51 -9.61 12.33
N MET A 178 -13.51 -10.69 13.10
CA MET A 178 -13.79 -10.63 14.54
C MET A 178 -12.73 -9.82 15.29
N ALA A 179 -11.47 -9.91 14.87
CA ALA A 179 -10.36 -9.13 15.38
C ALA A 179 -10.29 -7.70 14.82
N LYS A 180 -11.14 -7.33 13.85
CA LYS A 180 -11.05 -6.08 13.06
C LYS A 180 -9.69 -5.89 12.36
N ALA A 181 -8.98 -6.97 12.08
CA ALA A 181 -7.66 -6.98 11.45
C ALA A 181 -7.75 -6.97 9.92
N GLY A 182 -6.69 -6.49 9.28
CA GLY A 182 -6.47 -6.64 7.84
C GLY A 182 -5.56 -7.83 7.52
N ILE A 183 -5.54 -8.24 6.25
CA ILE A 183 -4.66 -9.30 5.75
C ILE A 183 -3.57 -8.71 4.87
N ALA A 184 -2.34 -9.18 5.07
CA ALA A 184 -1.18 -8.82 4.28
C ALA A 184 -0.55 -10.07 3.69
N TRP A 185 0.08 -9.91 2.54
CA TRP A 185 0.96 -10.91 1.95
C TRP A 185 2.32 -10.26 1.67
N THR A 186 3.39 -10.98 1.89
CA THR A 186 4.71 -10.58 1.41
C THR A 186 5.54 -11.79 1.03
N LYS A 187 6.41 -11.62 0.04
CA LYS A 187 7.50 -12.54 -0.31
C LYS A 187 8.88 -11.96 0.04
N TYR A 188 8.90 -10.79 0.67
CA TYR A 188 10.13 -10.08 0.99
C TYR A 188 10.76 -10.72 2.24
N GLU A 189 12.04 -11.09 2.13
CA GLU A 189 12.77 -11.80 3.19
C GLU A 189 12.09 -13.12 3.64
N GLU A 190 11.27 -13.72 2.78
CA GLU A 190 10.63 -15.00 3.01
C GLU A 190 11.42 -16.14 2.37
N ASP A 191 11.57 -17.25 3.09
CA ASP A 191 12.18 -18.47 2.56
C ASP A 191 11.24 -19.21 1.58
N LYS A 192 9.93 -18.99 1.72
CA LYS A 192 8.92 -19.66 0.91
C LYS A 192 8.81 -18.96 -0.46
N PRO A 193 8.80 -19.70 -1.59
CA PRO A 193 8.73 -19.10 -2.92
C PRO A 193 7.44 -18.31 -3.19
N GLY A 194 6.36 -18.67 -2.50
CA GLY A 194 5.08 -17.95 -2.52
C GLY A 194 4.95 -16.88 -1.44
N GLY A 195 5.98 -16.65 -0.63
CA GLY A 195 5.90 -15.78 0.53
C GLY A 195 4.99 -16.32 1.63
N SER A 196 4.58 -15.41 2.52
CA SER A 196 3.76 -15.70 3.70
C SER A 196 2.59 -14.71 3.80
N VAL A 197 1.54 -15.13 4.50
CA VAL A 197 0.35 -14.33 4.80
C VAL A 197 0.41 -13.94 6.27
N TYR A 198 0.09 -12.68 6.54
CA TYR A 198 0.14 -12.06 7.85
C TYR A 198 -1.17 -11.32 8.13
N TRP A 199 -1.43 -11.06 9.41
CA TRP A 199 -2.46 -10.10 9.81
C TRP A 199 -1.80 -8.79 10.24
N TYR A 200 -2.50 -7.68 10.07
CA TYR A 200 -2.06 -6.40 10.59
C TYR A 200 -3.22 -5.68 11.28
N ASP A 201 -2.90 -4.84 12.25
CA ASP A 201 -3.87 -3.95 12.89
C ASP A 201 -4.06 -2.69 12.03
N PRO A 202 -5.25 -2.45 11.46
CA PRO A 202 -5.51 -1.28 10.65
C PRO A 202 -5.58 -0.03 11.52
N VAL A 203 -4.82 0.99 11.16
CA VAL A 203 -4.84 2.25 11.90
C VAL A 203 -6.06 3.05 11.45
N GLU A 204 -6.95 3.39 12.39
CA GLU A 204 -8.16 4.21 12.13
C GLU A 204 -7.82 5.66 11.75
N ARG A 205 -6.56 6.06 11.95
CA ARG A 205 -5.97 7.35 11.58
C ARG A 205 -4.48 7.14 11.30
N ASN A 206 -4.08 6.95 10.05
CA ASN A 206 -2.67 7.13 9.70
C ASN A 206 -2.25 8.54 10.14
N GLN A 207 -1.38 8.59 11.14
CA GLN A 207 -0.93 9.81 11.80
C GLN A 207 -0.05 10.61 10.85
N GLY A 208 -0.60 11.67 10.33
CA GLY A 208 0.10 12.84 9.84
C GLY A 208 -0.90 13.97 9.91
N ASP A 209 -0.67 14.89 10.85
CA ASP A 209 -1.49 16.04 11.21
C ASP A 209 -2.78 16.18 10.40
N ASN A 210 -3.91 15.81 11.01
CA ASN A 210 -5.15 16.45 10.60
C ASN A 210 -4.89 17.95 10.71
N LEU A 211 -4.80 18.65 9.57
CA LEU A 211 -4.93 20.09 9.57
C LEU A 211 -6.25 20.35 10.29
N SER A 212 -6.17 20.91 11.49
CA SER A 212 -7.36 21.32 12.21
C SER A 212 -8.20 22.22 11.29
N ASN A 213 -9.51 22.32 11.52
CA ASN A 213 -10.36 23.24 10.75
C ASN A 213 -9.77 24.66 10.68
N LYS A 214 -8.98 25.04 11.69
CA LYS A 214 -8.22 26.29 11.73
C LYS A 214 -7.08 26.32 10.70
N GLN A 215 -6.24 25.29 10.65
CA GLN A 215 -5.15 25.20 9.67
C GLN A 215 -5.69 25.04 8.24
N MET A 216 -6.82 24.34 8.06
CA MET A 216 -7.55 24.35 6.78
C MET A 216 -8.05 25.76 6.43
N SER A 217 -8.64 26.50 7.37
CA SER A 217 -9.09 27.87 7.10
C SER A 217 -7.95 28.84 6.78
N GLU A 218 -6.79 28.67 7.42
CA GLU A 218 -5.60 29.48 7.16
C GLU A 218 -5.03 29.18 5.76
N LEU A 219 -5.06 27.91 5.32
CA LEU A 219 -4.68 27.52 3.98
C LEU A 219 -5.64 28.10 2.92
N PHE A 220 -6.95 28.07 3.18
CA PHE A 220 -7.95 28.70 2.31
C PHE A 220 -7.84 30.22 2.29
N SER A 221 -7.47 30.86 3.40
CA SER A 221 -7.22 32.30 3.45
C SER A 221 -5.97 32.69 2.67
N TRP A 222 -4.88 31.94 2.83
CA TRP A 222 -3.64 32.14 2.07
C TRP A 222 -3.85 31.96 0.56
N LEU A 223 -4.65 30.97 0.14
CA LEU A 223 -5.04 30.78 -1.25
C LEU A 223 -5.90 31.96 -1.75
N SER A 224 -6.91 32.37 -0.97
CA SER A 224 -7.76 33.54 -1.27
C SER A 224 -6.92 34.79 -1.55
N ASP A 225 -5.90 35.04 -0.75
CA ASP A 225 -5.16 36.29 -0.81
C ASP A 225 -4.13 36.30 -1.95
N ASN A 226 -3.65 35.14 -2.37
CA ASN A 226 -2.79 35.01 -3.55
C ASN A 226 -3.57 35.03 -4.87
N PHE A 227 -4.81 34.55 -4.91
CA PHE A 227 -5.67 34.61 -6.09
C PHE A 227 -6.46 35.92 -6.24
N LYS A 228 -6.39 36.82 -5.26
CA LYS A 228 -6.95 38.20 -5.33
C LYS A 228 -5.97 39.25 -5.87
N ARG A 229 -4.71 38.86 -6.14
CA ARG A 229 -3.75 39.73 -6.81
C ARG A 229 -3.81 39.49 -8.33
N ASP A 230 -4.88 39.98 -8.93
CA ASP A 230 -4.96 40.50 -10.30
C ASP A 230 -5.88 41.73 -10.28
#